data_AF-U4Q4Q7-F1
#
_entry.id   AF-U4Q4Q7-F1
#
_cell.length_a   1.000
_cell.length_b   1.000
_cell.length_c   1.000
_cell.angle_alpha   90.00
_cell.angle_beta   90.00
_cell.angle_gamma   90.00
#
_symmetry.space_group_name_H-M   'P 1'
#
loop_
_entity.id
_entity.type
_entity.pdbx_description
1 polymer ?
#
loop_
_entity_poly.entity_id
_entity_poly.type
_entity_poly.pdbx_seq_one_letter_code
_entity_poly.pdbx_strand_id
1 'polypeptide(L)'
;MYEIYARRWQRLFNSEGGGGGGGGGNESGAWSPPQGLPSEFAGASADETLGKLLGGYTDLNTRFGGMREKLSKMPSAPEKPDMYSFEPGDNLKPFFGDLAKDPAFASARTAAHKHGLSQEQFAGFISDVYSPLVEQGVLSAPFDPAGELKTFSSATGLDVKGTQEALVANETFAKGLSAQLKDVPEALKNDVNGMLMALTDTAAGNVLLRALSGRLGENGIRISGDGGQQGALTADDLKKLDTDPRIDPRNRDHKDPNQRFDESLRKQYDEAYARLYPTR
;
A
#
# COMPACT_ATOMS: atom_id res chain seq x y z
N MET A 1 24.88 41.10 -47.35
CA MET A 1 25.64 40.50 -46.23
C MET A 1 25.66 38.96 -46.30
N TYR A 2 25.63 38.37 -47.51
CA TYR A 2 25.72 36.92 -47.76
C TYR A 2 26.84 36.54 -48.75
N GLU A 3 27.65 37.50 -49.21
CA GLU A 3 28.73 37.26 -50.18
C GLU A 3 30.14 37.17 -49.57
N ILE A 4 30.30 37.47 -48.28
CA ILE A 4 31.62 37.47 -47.63
C ILE A 4 32.00 36.07 -47.11
N TYR A 5 31.02 35.20 -46.82
CA TYR A 5 31.29 33.85 -46.30
C TYR A 5 31.57 32.79 -47.37
N ALA A 6 31.15 32.99 -48.62
CA ALA A 6 31.39 32.02 -49.71
C ALA A 6 32.83 32.06 -50.26
N ARG A 7 33.54 33.20 -50.15
CA ARG A 7 34.91 33.34 -50.69
C ARG A 7 36.01 32.71 -49.84
N ARG A 8 35.72 32.34 -48.59
CA ARG A 8 36.73 31.74 -47.69
C ARG A 8 36.94 30.25 -47.95
N TRP A 9 35.93 29.55 -48.47
CA TRP A 9 35.99 28.11 -48.76
C TRP A 9 36.44 27.78 -50.20
N GLN A 10 36.31 28.72 -51.13
CA GLN A 10 36.71 28.51 -52.53
C GLN A 10 38.24 28.55 -52.77
N ARG A 11 39.02 29.10 -51.84
CA ARG A 11 40.51 29.07 -51.91
C ARG A 11 41.12 27.76 -51.43
N LEU A 12 40.37 26.89 -50.78
CA LEU A 12 40.87 25.60 -50.27
C LEU A 12 40.78 24.47 -51.30
N PHE A 13 40.03 24.65 -52.40
CA PHE A 13 39.82 23.61 -53.40
C PHE A 13 40.34 23.94 -54.81
N ASN A 14 40.77 25.18 -55.08
CA ASN A 14 41.36 25.58 -56.37
C ASN A 14 42.88 25.83 -56.28
N SER A 15 43.62 24.79 -55.92
CA SER A 15 45.04 24.68 -56.26
C SER A 15 45.20 23.55 -57.28
N GLU A 16 44.79 23.81 -58.51
CA GLU A 16 45.25 23.05 -59.67
C GLU A 16 46.77 23.20 -59.81
N GLY A 17 47.46 22.09 -60.04
CA GLY A 17 48.74 22.12 -60.76
C GLY A 17 49.80 21.16 -60.24
N GLY A 18 49.98 20.06 -60.97
CA GLY A 18 51.30 19.46 -61.16
C GLY A 18 51.52 18.12 -60.49
N GLY A 19 51.18 17.05 -61.21
CA GLY A 19 51.78 15.75 -60.96
C GLY A 19 53.27 15.74 -61.33
N GLY A 20 54.01 14.80 -60.72
CA GLY A 20 55.29 14.34 -61.24
C GLY A 20 56.41 14.29 -60.21
N GLY A 21 56.97 13.08 -60.06
CA GLY A 21 58.38 12.91 -59.73
C GLY A 21 58.69 12.57 -58.29
N GLY A 22 58.99 11.30 -58.04
CA GLY A 22 59.77 10.91 -56.88
C GLY A 22 61.14 11.59 -56.89
N GLY A 23 61.63 11.91 -55.70
CA GLY A 23 62.96 12.46 -55.48
C GLY A 23 63.17 12.66 -54.00
N GLY A 24 63.99 11.81 -53.40
CA GLY A 24 64.47 12.02 -52.03
C GLY A 24 65.21 13.36 -51.96
N GLY A 25 64.78 14.21 -51.03
CA GLY A 25 65.37 15.52 -50.78
C GLY A 25 65.10 15.91 -49.35
N ASN A 26 66.13 15.81 -48.52
CA ASN A 26 66.16 16.26 -47.14
C ASN A 26 66.17 17.80 -47.14
N GLU A 27 64.99 18.44 -47.12
CA GLU A 27 64.83 19.86 -46.85
C GLU A 27 64.01 20.04 -45.56
N SER A 28 64.68 20.65 -44.58
CA SER A 28 64.20 20.93 -43.24
C SER A 28 63.10 22.01 -43.21
N GLY A 29 61.90 21.68 -43.67
CA GLY A 29 60.67 22.34 -43.25
C GLY A 29 60.20 21.68 -41.96
N ALA A 30 60.49 22.29 -40.80
CA ALA A 30 60.04 21.76 -39.51
C ALA A 30 58.51 21.65 -39.51
N TRP A 31 58.00 20.42 -39.56
CA TRP A 31 56.57 20.15 -39.47
C TRP A 31 56.01 20.81 -38.20
N SER A 32 54.95 21.60 -38.38
CA SER A 32 54.21 22.22 -37.29
C SER A 32 52.76 21.80 -37.43
N PRO A 33 52.12 21.27 -36.38
CA PRO A 33 50.73 20.85 -36.45
C PRO A 33 49.82 22.05 -36.79
N PRO A 34 48.71 21.83 -37.52
CA PRO A 34 47.76 22.88 -37.85
C PRO A 34 47.25 23.62 -36.60
N GLN A 35 47.13 24.94 -36.69
CA GLN A 35 46.59 25.75 -35.59
C GLN A 35 45.15 25.34 -35.26
N GLY A 36 44.87 25.13 -33.98
CA GLY A 36 43.55 24.73 -33.48
C GLY A 36 43.37 23.22 -33.30
N LEU A 37 44.37 22.41 -33.65
CA LEU A 37 44.39 20.98 -33.32
C LEU A 37 44.71 20.80 -31.82
N PRO A 38 43.87 20.08 -31.05
CA PRO A 38 44.20 19.76 -29.67
C PRO A 38 45.53 19.01 -29.56
N SER A 39 46.29 19.29 -28.50
CA SER A 39 47.67 18.81 -28.30
C SER A 39 47.79 17.28 -28.36
N GLU A 40 46.74 16.58 -27.94
CA GLU A 40 46.61 15.12 -27.93
C GLU A 40 46.55 14.50 -29.35
N PHE A 41 46.19 15.29 -30.36
CA PHE A 41 46.15 14.86 -31.76
C PHE A 41 47.36 15.34 -32.56
N ALA A 42 48.21 16.21 -31.99
CA ALA A 42 49.44 16.67 -32.63
C ALA A 42 50.53 15.59 -32.58
N GLY A 43 51.05 15.21 -33.76
CA GLY A 43 52.19 14.30 -33.92
C GLY A 43 53.49 15.05 -34.24
N ALA A 44 54.63 14.40 -34.04
CA ALA A 44 55.94 14.93 -34.43
C ALA A 44 56.09 15.02 -35.97
N SER A 45 55.24 14.30 -36.71
CA SER A 45 55.13 14.37 -38.18
C SER A 45 53.66 14.48 -38.63
N ALA A 46 53.47 14.79 -39.92
CA ALA A 46 52.15 14.81 -40.55
C ALA A 46 51.47 13.44 -40.47
N ASP A 47 52.21 12.35 -40.71
CA ASP A 47 51.70 10.98 -40.66
C ASP A 47 51.28 10.57 -39.24
N GLU A 48 52.05 10.98 -38.22
CA GLU A 48 51.70 10.71 -36.83
C GLU A 48 50.46 11.52 -36.38
N THR A 49 50.34 12.78 -36.84
CA THR A 49 49.17 13.63 -36.59
C THR A 49 47.90 13.03 -37.22
N LEU A 50 48.00 12.58 -38.47
CA LEU A 50 46.92 11.88 -39.18
C LEU A 50 46.55 10.55 -38.50
N GLY A 51 47.55 9.77 -38.05
CA GLY A 51 47.35 8.53 -37.32
C GLY A 51 46.61 8.75 -35.99
N LYS A 52 46.97 9.78 -35.22
CA LYS A 52 46.27 10.15 -33.98
C LYS A 52 44.84 10.64 -34.23
N LEU A 53 44.63 11.45 -35.28
CA LEU A 53 43.31 11.91 -35.70
C LEU A 53 42.39 10.76 -36.13
N LEU A 54 42.91 9.84 -36.95
CA LEU A 54 42.18 8.65 -37.40
C LEU A 54 41.90 7.70 -36.22
N GLY A 55 42.86 7.54 -35.30
CA GLY A 55 42.67 6.80 -34.04
C GLY A 55 41.57 7.41 -33.17
N GLY A 56 41.57 8.73 -32.98
CA GLY A 56 40.52 9.44 -32.25
C GLY A 56 39.15 9.34 -32.91
N TYR A 57 39.09 9.47 -34.24
CA TYR A 57 37.85 9.33 -35.01
C TYR A 57 37.29 7.90 -34.92
N THR A 58 38.14 6.88 -35.03
CA THR A 58 37.73 5.48 -34.93
C THR A 58 37.29 5.10 -33.52
N ASP A 59 37.96 5.60 -32.47
CA ASP A 59 37.52 5.42 -31.08
C ASP A 59 36.17 6.10 -30.82
N LEU A 60 36.00 7.36 -31.26
CA LEU A 60 34.71 8.05 -31.19
C LEU A 60 33.63 7.28 -31.94
N ASN A 61 33.87 6.87 -33.18
CA ASN A 61 32.91 6.11 -33.98
C ASN A 61 32.57 4.76 -33.32
N THR A 62 33.53 4.09 -32.67
CA THR A 62 33.29 2.84 -31.94
C THR A 62 32.46 3.07 -30.69
N ARG A 63 32.74 4.13 -29.92
CA ARG A 63 31.95 4.51 -28.73
C ARG A 63 30.54 4.95 -29.10
N PHE A 64 30.40 5.77 -30.12
CA PHE A 64 29.09 6.18 -30.65
C PHE A 64 28.33 5.00 -31.26
N GLY A 65 29.03 4.10 -31.96
CA GLY A 65 28.46 2.85 -32.46
C GLY A 65 27.94 1.96 -31.34
N GLY A 66 28.75 1.73 -30.30
CA GLY A 66 28.35 0.96 -29.12
C GLY A 66 27.24 1.63 -28.30
N MET A 67 27.23 2.97 -28.22
CA MET A 67 26.14 3.72 -27.58
C MET A 67 24.84 3.61 -28.40
N ARG A 68 24.92 3.73 -29.73
CA ARG A 68 23.78 3.57 -30.64
C ARG A 68 23.21 2.16 -30.59
N GLU A 69 24.08 1.15 -30.55
CA GLU A 69 23.66 -0.25 -30.42
C GLU A 69 23.00 -0.51 -29.07
N LYS A 70 23.55 0.03 -27.97
CA LYS A 70 22.90 -0.02 -26.65
C LYS A 70 21.54 0.69 -26.67
N LEU A 71 21.46 1.88 -27.27
CA LEU A 71 20.20 2.63 -27.38
C LEU A 71 19.16 1.85 -28.20
N SER A 72 19.57 1.19 -29.28
CA SER A 72 18.67 0.37 -30.11
C SER A 72 18.18 -0.90 -29.42
N LYS A 73 18.88 -1.37 -28.39
CA LYS A 73 18.52 -2.54 -27.58
C LYS A 73 17.82 -2.16 -26.28
N MET A 74 17.69 -0.87 -25.95
CA MET A 74 16.93 -0.47 -24.78
C MET A 74 15.44 -0.76 -25.02
N PRO A 75 14.74 -1.34 -24.03
CA PRO A 75 13.30 -1.51 -24.10
C PRO A 75 12.65 -0.15 -24.36
N SER A 76 11.95 -0.02 -25.49
CA SER A 76 11.18 1.18 -25.82
C SER A 76 9.73 1.02 -25.40
N ALA A 77 9.01 2.14 -25.32
CA ALA A 77 7.56 2.09 -25.18
C ALA A 77 6.92 1.33 -26.34
N PRO A 78 5.84 0.57 -26.09
CA PRO A 78 5.02 -0.02 -27.15
C PRO A 78 4.48 1.06 -28.10
N GLU A 79 4.19 0.68 -29.35
CA GLU A 79 3.72 1.62 -30.38
C GLU A 79 2.39 2.28 -30.01
N LYS A 80 1.53 1.59 -29.25
CA LYS A 80 0.22 2.07 -28.83
C LYS A 80 0.01 1.84 -27.33
N PRO A 81 -0.77 2.70 -26.65
CA PRO A 81 -1.19 2.47 -25.27
C PRO A 81 -1.88 1.12 -25.06
N ASP A 82 -2.63 0.63 -26.04
CA ASP A 82 -3.38 -0.63 -25.88
C ASP A 82 -2.49 -1.88 -25.83
N MET A 83 -1.23 -1.76 -26.24
CA MET A 83 -0.26 -2.85 -26.25
C MET A 83 0.33 -3.14 -24.89
N TYR A 84 0.09 -2.27 -23.89
CA TYR A 84 0.52 -2.56 -22.54
C TYR A 84 -0.34 -3.65 -21.93
N SER A 85 0.29 -4.76 -21.56
CA SER A 85 -0.35 -5.85 -20.80
C SER A 85 0.12 -5.82 -19.35
N PHE A 86 -0.68 -6.38 -18.46
CA PHE A 86 -0.24 -6.63 -17.10
C PHE A 86 -0.91 -7.94 -16.66
N GLU A 87 -0.08 -8.89 -16.26
CA GLU A 87 -0.54 -10.13 -15.65
C GLU A 87 -0.20 -10.05 -14.16
N PRO A 88 -1.18 -9.81 -13.28
CA PRO A 88 -0.92 -9.71 -11.86
C PRO A 88 -0.37 -11.04 -11.33
N GLY A 89 0.59 -10.96 -10.41
CA GLY A 89 1.01 -12.12 -9.61
C GLY A 89 -0.16 -12.68 -8.79
N ASP A 90 -0.03 -13.92 -8.29
CA ASP A 90 -1.12 -14.61 -7.58
C ASP A 90 -1.69 -13.84 -6.39
N ASN A 91 -0.85 -13.05 -5.71
CA ASN A 91 -1.22 -12.15 -4.61
C ASN A 91 -2.04 -10.93 -5.09
N LEU A 92 -1.81 -10.45 -6.30
CA LEU A 92 -2.44 -9.26 -6.88
C LEU A 92 -3.68 -9.58 -7.72
N LYS A 93 -3.80 -10.81 -8.22
CA LYS A 93 -4.95 -11.26 -9.04
C LYS A 93 -6.33 -10.89 -8.47
N PRO A 94 -6.59 -11.06 -7.16
CA PRO A 94 -7.89 -10.69 -6.59
C PRO A 94 -8.21 -9.21 -6.80
N PHE A 95 -7.20 -8.33 -6.73
CA PHE A 95 -7.34 -6.87 -6.72
C PHE A 95 -7.54 -6.26 -8.10
N PHE A 96 -7.10 -6.93 -9.17
CA PHE A 96 -7.02 -6.34 -10.51
C PHE A 96 -8.13 -6.78 -11.48
N GLY A 97 -9.08 -7.62 -11.06
CA GLY A 97 -10.31 -7.92 -11.80
C GLY A 97 -10.14 -8.14 -13.31
N ASP A 98 -11.08 -7.63 -14.11
CA ASP A 98 -11.00 -7.61 -15.57
C ASP A 98 -10.32 -6.32 -16.05
N LEU A 99 -8.98 -6.37 -16.15
CA LEU A 99 -8.15 -5.24 -16.59
C LEU A 99 -8.55 -4.65 -17.95
N ALA A 100 -9.20 -5.44 -18.82
CA ALA A 100 -9.64 -4.95 -20.12
C ALA A 100 -10.83 -3.98 -20.02
N LYS A 101 -11.59 -4.05 -18.92
CA LYS A 101 -12.74 -3.17 -18.66
C LYS A 101 -12.45 -2.12 -17.60
N ASP A 102 -11.25 -2.12 -17.02
CA ASP A 102 -10.87 -1.19 -15.97
C ASP A 102 -10.48 0.19 -16.57
N PRO A 103 -11.26 1.26 -16.32
CA PRO A 103 -10.93 2.60 -16.82
C PRO A 103 -9.66 3.18 -16.18
N ALA A 104 -9.31 2.76 -14.95
CA ALA A 104 -8.07 3.13 -14.30
C ALA A 104 -6.88 2.48 -15.02
N PHE A 105 -7.00 1.21 -15.42
CA PHE A 105 -5.96 0.53 -16.20
C PHE A 105 -5.79 1.16 -17.59
N ALA A 106 -6.89 1.50 -18.29
CA ALA A 106 -6.82 2.22 -19.56
C ALA A 106 -6.10 3.59 -19.43
N SER A 107 -6.35 4.30 -18.33
CA SER A 107 -5.68 5.56 -18.01
C SER A 107 -4.19 5.35 -17.71
N ALA A 108 -3.85 4.30 -16.95
CA ALA A 108 -2.48 3.93 -16.64
C ALA A 108 -1.66 3.60 -17.90
N ARG A 109 -2.24 2.84 -18.84
CA ARG A 109 -1.62 2.54 -20.15
C ARG A 109 -1.36 3.80 -20.98
N THR A 110 -2.32 4.73 -20.99
CA THR A 110 -2.18 6.03 -21.68
C THR A 110 -1.06 6.87 -21.05
N ALA A 111 -0.98 6.92 -19.72
CA ALA A 111 0.07 7.63 -19.01
C ALA A 111 1.45 6.98 -19.26
N ALA A 112 1.54 5.65 -19.20
CA ALA A 112 2.77 4.91 -19.46
C ALA A 112 3.31 5.18 -20.87
N HIS A 113 2.43 5.14 -21.87
CA HIS A 113 2.76 5.50 -23.25
C HIS A 113 3.26 6.93 -23.38
N LYS A 114 2.54 7.88 -22.79
CA LYS A 114 2.92 9.31 -22.79
C LYS A 114 4.30 9.56 -22.16
N HIS A 115 4.66 8.79 -21.14
CA HIS A 115 5.94 8.91 -20.44
C HIS A 115 7.04 8.01 -21.03
N GLY A 116 6.77 7.27 -22.10
CA GLY A 116 7.77 6.45 -22.77
C GLY A 116 8.24 5.25 -21.96
N LEU A 117 7.44 4.77 -21.00
CA LEU A 117 7.78 3.58 -20.23
C LEU A 117 7.84 2.35 -21.14
N SER A 118 8.81 1.47 -20.95
CA SER A 118 8.75 0.17 -21.61
C SER A 118 7.67 -0.72 -20.97
N GLN A 119 7.28 -1.77 -21.69
CA GLN A 119 6.33 -2.76 -21.18
C GLN A 119 6.78 -3.39 -19.85
N GLU A 120 8.06 -3.74 -19.74
CA GLU A 120 8.64 -4.32 -18.52
C GLU A 120 8.63 -3.32 -17.36
N GLN A 121 8.98 -2.04 -17.63
CA GLN A 121 8.93 -1.00 -16.61
C GLN A 121 7.50 -0.74 -16.13
N PHE A 122 6.51 -0.78 -17.02
CA PHE A 122 5.11 -0.62 -16.66
C PHE A 122 4.62 -1.75 -15.76
N ALA A 123 4.83 -3.00 -16.17
CA ALA A 123 4.41 -4.17 -15.40
C ALA A 123 5.17 -4.29 -14.05
N GLY A 124 6.47 -4.00 -14.07
CA GLY A 124 7.31 -3.96 -12.87
C GLY A 124 6.85 -2.87 -11.91
N PHE A 125 6.61 -1.66 -12.39
CA PHE A 125 6.12 -0.55 -11.56
C PHE A 125 4.80 -0.88 -10.85
N ILE A 126 3.83 -1.46 -11.56
CA ILE A 126 2.56 -1.88 -10.93
C ILE A 126 2.83 -2.97 -9.88
N SER A 127 3.64 -3.97 -10.20
CA SER A 127 3.96 -5.05 -9.26
C SER A 127 4.65 -4.53 -8.00
N ASP A 128 5.64 -3.65 -8.15
CA ASP A 128 6.46 -3.12 -7.05
C ASP A 128 5.68 -2.15 -6.17
N VAL A 129 4.69 -1.44 -6.73
CA VAL A 129 3.82 -0.54 -5.95
C VAL A 129 2.77 -1.34 -5.18
N TYR A 130 2.10 -2.30 -5.82
CA TYR A 130 0.93 -2.96 -5.23
C TYR A 130 1.28 -4.19 -4.39
N SER A 131 2.33 -4.95 -4.73
CA SER A 131 2.67 -6.18 -3.96
C SER A 131 2.98 -5.87 -2.49
N PRO A 132 3.82 -4.87 -2.14
CA PRO A 132 4.09 -4.56 -0.75
C PRO A 132 2.86 -4.05 0.01
N LEU A 133 1.94 -3.35 -0.66
CA LEU A 133 0.71 -2.86 -0.04
C LEU A 133 -0.25 -4.00 0.34
N VAL A 134 -0.29 -5.05 -0.48
CA VAL A 134 -1.03 -6.27 -0.16
C VAL A 134 -0.35 -7.02 0.97
N GLU A 135 0.97 -7.19 0.93
CA GLU A 135 1.73 -7.88 1.99
C GLU A 135 1.65 -7.17 3.35
N GLN A 136 1.64 -5.84 3.36
CA GLN A 136 1.48 -5.04 4.57
C GLN A 136 0.02 -4.97 5.06
N GLY A 137 -0.93 -5.58 4.33
CA GLY A 137 -2.35 -5.55 4.65
C GLY A 137 -2.98 -4.16 4.56
N VAL A 138 -2.35 -3.23 3.83
CA VAL A 138 -2.89 -1.88 3.59
C VAL A 138 -4.06 -1.95 2.62
N LEU A 139 -3.99 -2.87 1.65
CA LEU A 139 -5.09 -3.14 0.73
C LEU A 139 -5.94 -4.30 1.27
N SER A 140 -7.15 -3.98 1.72
CA SER A 140 -8.16 -4.97 2.03
C SER A 140 -8.49 -5.80 0.80
N ALA A 141 -8.50 -7.12 0.94
CA ALA A 141 -8.89 -8.02 -0.14
C ALA A 141 -10.27 -7.63 -0.69
N PRO A 142 -10.48 -7.73 -2.01
CA PRO A 142 -11.80 -7.47 -2.59
C PRO A 142 -12.83 -8.43 -2.02
N PHE A 143 -14.05 -7.93 -1.86
CA PHE A 143 -15.14 -8.70 -1.27
C PHE A 143 -15.52 -9.89 -2.16
N ASP A 144 -15.36 -11.11 -1.63
CA ASP A 144 -15.79 -12.36 -2.26
C ASP A 144 -16.83 -13.07 -1.35
N PRO A 145 -18.14 -13.00 -1.65
CA PRO A 145 -19.17 -13.60 -0.82
C PRO A 145 -18.95 -15.10 -0.55
N ALA A 146 -18.46 -15.85 -1.53
CA ALA A 146 -18.25 -17.29 -1.38
C ALA A 146 -17.02 -17.56 -0.49
N GLY A 147 -15.95 -16.80 -0.69
CA GLY A 147 -14.75 -16.82 0.15
C GLY A 147 -15.04 -16.45 1.60
N GLU A 148 -15.82 -15.40 1.83
CA GLU A 148 -16.21 -14.94 3.17
C GLU A 148 -17.07 -15.98 3.90
N LEU A 149 -18.08 -16.56 3.23
CA LEU A 149 -18.90 -17.64 3.81
C LEU A 149 -18.06 -18.87 4.19
N LYS A 150 -17.12 -19.27 3.33
CA LYS A 150 -16.21 -20.39 3.60
C LYS A 150 -15.25 -20.08 4.75
N THR A 151 -14.75 -18.85 4.81
CA THR A 151 -13.84 -18.41 5.88
C THR A 151 -14.58 -18.38 7.21
N PHE A 152 -15.80 -17.85 7.24
CA PHE A 152 -16.63 -17.80 8.44
C PHE A 152 -17.01 -19.19 8.96
N SER A 153 -17.46 -20.10 8.09
CA SER A 153 -17.80 -21.48 8.48
C SER A 153 -16.58 -22.24 9.01
N SER A 154 -15.42 -22.08 8.35
CA SER A 154 -14.16 -22.70 8.78
C SER A 154 -13.67 -22.16 10.12
N ALA A 155 -13.77 -20.84 10.35
CA ALA A 155 -13.33 -20.19 11.58
C ALA A 155 -14.22 -20.53 12.79
N THR A 156 -15.51 -20.79 12.56
CA THR A 156 -16.49 -21.10 13.61
C THR A 156 -16.72 -22.60 13.80
N GLY A 157 -16.25 -23.43 12.87
CA GLY A 157 -16.46 -24.88 12.89
C GLY A 157 -17.91 -25.30 12.66
N LEU A 158 -18.74 -24.43 12.08
CA LEU A 158 -20.16 -24.67 11.85
C LEU A 158 -20.39 -25.39 10.52
N ASP A 159 -21.46 -26.19 10.47
CA ASP A 159 -21.97 -26.76 9.22
C ASP A 159 -22.72 -25.69 8.42
N VAL A 160 -23.16 -26.02 7.20
CA VAL A 160 -23.84 -25.06 6.31
C VAL A 160 -25.08 -24.44 6.96
N LYS A 161 -25.87 -25.26 7.67
CA LYS A 161 -27.09 -24.81 8.33
C LYS A 161 -26.78 -23.90 9.52
N GLY A 162 -25.86 -24.31 10.40
CA GLY A 162 -25.43 -23.51 11.54
C GLY A 162 -24.74 -22.21 11.12
N THR A 163 -24.02 -22.22 10.00
CA THR A 163 -23.42 -21.02 9.41
C THR A 163 -24.52 -20.03 9.00
N GLN A 164 -25.55 -20.49 8.28
CA GLN A 164 -26.66 -19.63 7.86
C GLN A 164 -27.44 -19.06 9.06
N GLU A 165 -27.75 -19.89 10.06
CA GLU A 165 -28.42 -19.44 11.29
C GLU A 165 -27.57 -18.40 12.05
N ALA A 166 -26.25 -18.61 12.11
CA ALA A 166 -25.34 -17.66 12.73
C ALA A 166 -25.27 -16.31 12.01
N LEU A 167 -25.29 -16.30 10.68
CA LEU A 167 -25.30 -15.07 9.88
C LEU A 167 -26.60 -14.29 10.11
N VAL A 168 -27.75 -14.97 10.10
CA VAL A 168 -29.05 -14.34 10.39
C VAL A 168 -29.10 -13.79 11.82
N ALA A 169 -28.54 -14.52 12.79
CA ALA A 169 -28.45 -14.07 14.17
C ALA A 169 -27.54 -12.84 14.31
N ASN A 170 -26.40 -12.82 13.60
CA ASN A 170 -25.48 -11.68 13.57
C ASN A 170 -26.12 -10.45 12.93
N GLU A 171 -26.84 -10.62 11.83
CA GLU A 171 -27.57 -9.53 11.17
C GLU A 171 -28.64 -8.95 12.09
N THR A 172 -29.40 -9.82 12.76
CA THR A 172 -30.42 -9.42 13.74
C THR A 172 -29.78 -8.69 14.93
N PHE A 173 -28.66 -9.21 15.43
CA PHE A 173 -27.92 -8.59 16.52
C PHE A 173 -27.38 -7.20 16.13
N ALA A 174 -26.80 -7.04 14.93
CA ALA A 174 -26.30 -5.77 14.44
C ALA A 174 -27.41 -4.70 14.34
N LYS A 175 -28.59 -5.08 13.81
CA LYS A 175 -29.78 -4.22 13.77
C LYS A 175 -30.29 -3.87 15.16
N GLY A 176 -30.30 -4.85 16.07
CA GLY A 176 -30.70 -4.62 17.46
C GLY A 176 -29.74 -3.69 18.20
N LEU A 177 -28.44 -3.85 17.98
CA LEU A 177 -27.40 -3.01 18.56
C LEU A 177 -27.51 -1.57 18.05
N SER A 178 -27.68 -1.35 16.74
CA SER A 178 -27.83 -0.01 16.18
C SER A 178 -29.04 0.73 16.74
N ALA A 179 -30.15 0.03 16.99
CA ALA A 179 -31.34 0.60 17.64
C ALA A 179 -31.16 0.92 19.13
N GLN A 180 -30.23 0.25 19.82
CA GLN A 180 -30.00 0.41 21.26
C GLN A 180 -28.95 1.49 21.59
N LEU A 181 -28.19 1.99 20.63
CA LEU A 181 -27.21 3.05 20.82
C LEU A 181 -27.91 4.41 21.01
N LYS A 182 -28.02 4.85 22.27
CA LYS A 182 -28.80 6.05 22.67
C LYS A 182 -28.09 7.38 22.41
N ASP A 183 -26.76 7.39 22.38
CA ASP A 183 -25.95 8.60 22.31
C ASP A 183 -25.35 8.87 20.92
N VAL A 184 -25.85 8.19 19.88
CA VAL A 184 -25.41 8.44 18.50
C VAL A 184 -26.09 9.71 17.98
N PRO A 185 -25.32 10.74 17.56
CA PRO A 185 -25.90 11.93 16.97
C PRO A 185 -26.76 11.59 15.74
N GLU A 186 -27.89 12.28 15.59
CA GLU A 186 -28.86 12.00 14.53
C GLU A 186 -28.28 12.05 13.11
N ALA A 187 -27.32 12.95 12.89
CA ALA A 187 -26.60 13.08 11.63
C ALA A 187 -25.76 11.84 11.29
N LEU A 188 -25.35 11.03 12.28
CA LEU A 188 -24.49 9.86 12.11
C LEU A 188 -25.22 8.53 12.26
N LYS A 189 -26.52 8.53 12.61
CA LYS A 189 -27.27 7.28 12.84
C LYS A 189 -27.26 6.34 11.64
N ASN A 190 -27.44 6.88 10.43
CA ASN A 190 -27.42 6.08 9.21
C ASN A 190 -26.02 5.52 8.92
N ASP A 191 -24.97 6.29 9.16
CA ASP A 191 -23.58 5.86 8.94
C ASP A 191 -23.18 4.78 9.95
N VAL A 192 -23.52 4.95 11.23
CA VAL A 192 -23.26 3.96 12.29
C VAL A 192 -24.01 2.67 12.00
N ASN A 193 -25.27 2.74 11.57
CA ASN A 193 -26.03 1.57 11.16
C ASN A 193 -25.39 0.90 9.93
N GLY A 194 -24.98 1.69 8.93
CA GLY A 194 -24.27 1.20 7.75
C GLY A 194 -22.96 0.48 8.10
N MET A 195 -22.18 1.02 9.02
CA MET A 195 -20.95 0.40 9.50
C MET A 195 -21.22 -0.92 10.23
N LEU A 196 -22.23 -0.98 11.10
CA LEU A 196 -22.60 -2.22 11.79
C LEU A 196 -23.08 -3.29 10.82
N MET A 197 -23.84 -2.91 9.79
CA MET A 197 -24.26 -3.82 8.73
C MET A 197 -23.09 -4.27 7.85
N ALA A 198 -22.12 -3.40 7.54
CA ALA A 198 -20.93 -3.78 6.79
C ALA A 198 -20.08 -4.85 7.51
N LEU A 199 -20.14 -4.92 8.85
CA LEU A 199 -19.52 -6.01 9.60
C LEU A 199 -20.20 -7.36 9.32
N THR A 200 -21.49 -7.38 8.95
CA THR A 200 -22.20 -8.61 8.61
C THR A 200 -21.85 -9.15 7.22
N ASP A 201 -21.18 -8.35 6.39
CA ASP A 201 -20.76 -8.79 5.06
C ASP A 201 -19.47 -9.62 5.14
N THR A 202 -18.56 -9.30 6.06
CA THR A 202 -17.26 -9.98 6.18
C THR A 202 -17.26 -11.12 7.19
N ALA A 203 -16.44 -12.15 6.98
CA ALA A 203 -16.25 -13.26 7.89
C ALA A 203 -15.72 -12.78 9.25
N ALA A 204 -14.71 -11.90 9.21
CA ALA A 204 -14.12 -11.33 10.43
C ALA A 204 -15.14 -10.51 11.23
N GLY A 205 -15.95 -9.69 10.55
CA GLY A 205 -17.01 -8.93 11.19
C GLY A 205 -18.10 -9.83 11.78
N ASN A 206 -18.48 -10.91 11.09
CA ASN A 206 -19.41 -11.91 11.63
C ASN A 206 -18.86 -12.67 12.84
N VAL A 207 -17.57 -13.02 12.85
CA VAL A 207 -16.92 -13.60 14.04
C VAL A 207 -16.95 -12.60 15.20
N LEU A 208 -16.64 -11.32 14.94
CA LEU A 208 -16.67 -10.27 15.93
C LEU A 208 -18.08 -10.06 16.50
N LEU A 209 -19.10 -9.93 15.65
CA LEU A 209 -20.49 -9.76 16.07
C LEU A 209 -20.97 -10.94 16.93
N ARG A 210 -20.62 -12.17 16.54
CA ARG A 210 -20.93 -13.36 17.33
C ARG A 210 -20.24 -13.34 18.69
N ALA A 211 -18.96 -12.99 18.74
CA ALA A 211 -18.21 -12.90 19.99
C ALA A 211 -18.76 -11.81 20.92
N LEU A 212 -19.15 -10.65 20.36
CA LEU A 212 -19.78 -9.56 21.11
C LEU A 212 -21.16 -9.96 21.62
N SER A 213 -21.98 -10.58 20.78
CA SER A 213 -23.32 -11.08 21.15
C SER A 213 -23.23 -12.11 22.30
N GLY A 214 -22.33 -13.09 22.18
CA GLY A 214 -22.09 -14.08 23.24
C GLY A 214 -21.64 -13.42 24.55
N ARG A 215 -20.66 -12.51 24.49
CA ARG A 215 -20.16 -11.82 25.68
C ARG A 215 -21.20 -10.94 26.36
N LEU A 216 -22.01 -10.21 25.57
CA LEU A 216 -23.11 -9.40 26.08
C LEU A 216 -24.20 -10.25 26.74
N GLY A 217 -24.54 -11.38 26.13
CA GLY A 217 -25.54 -12.32 26.66
C GLY A 217 -25.11 -13.02 27.95
N GLU A 218 -23.81 -13.30 28.13
CA GLU A 218 -23.33 -14.02 29.31
C GLU A 218 -23.04 -13.12 30.51
N ASN A 219 -22.37 -11.97 30.32
CA ASN A 219 -21.80 -11.20 31.45
C ASN A 219 -21.71 -9.68 31.23
N GLY A 220 -22.16 -9.16 30.07
CA GLY A 220 -21.85 -7.80 29.63
C GLY A 220 -20.37 -7.62 29.23
N ILE A 221 -20.05 -6.52 28.53
CA ILE A 221 -18.67 -6.21 28.13
C ILE A 221 -17.91 -5.63 29.33
N ARG A 222 -16.96 -6.39 29.89
CA ARG A 222 -16.03 -5.94 30.92
C ARG A 222 -14.70 -5.54 30.28
N ILE A 223 -14.43 -4.24 30.13
CA ILE A 223 -13.12 -3.77 29.62
C ILE A 223 -12.15 -3.73 30.81
N SER A 224 -11.20 -4.66 30.82
CA SER A 224 -10.13 -4.67 31.82
C SER A 224 -9.17 -3.51 31.54
N GLY A 225 -9.16 -2.50 32.43
CA GLY A 225 -8.15 -1.44 32.42
C GLY A 225 -8.67 -0.01 32.27
N ASP A 226 -9.97 0.20 32.06
CA ASP A 226 -10.54 1.55 32.03
C ASP A 226 -11.21 1.88 33.37
N GLY A 227 -10.69 2.91 34.04
CA GLY A 227 -11.07 3.35 35.39
C GLY A 227 -12.42 4.06 35.47
N GLY A 228 -13.42 3.58 34.74
CA GLY A 228 -14.82 4.03 34.82
C GLY A 228 -15.64 3.12 35.73
N GLN A 229 -15.64 3.42 37.03
CA GLN A 229 -16.43 2.78 38.11
C GLN A 229 -16.56 1.25 38.04
N GLN A 230 -15.55 0.60 38.62
CA GLN A 230 -15.58 -0.81 39.04
C GLN A 230 -16.91 -1.21 39.69
N GLY A 231 -17.50 -2.30 39.22
CA GLY A 231 -18.30 -3.21 40.05
C GLY A 231 -19.56 -2.62 40.69
N ALA A 232 -20.20 -1.64 40.06
CA ALA A 232 -21.37 -1.01 40.66
C ALA A 232 -22.54 -2.01 40.72
N LEU A 233 -22.78 -2.59 41.90
CA LEU A 233 -23.82 -3.59 42.19
C LEU A 233 -25.15 -3.21 41.53
N THR A 234 -25.75 -4.16 40.81
CA THR A 234 -27.05 -3.97 40.16
C THR A 234 -28.19 -4.08 41.19
N ALA A 235 -29.42 -3.70 40.82
CA ALA A 235 -30.57 -3.82 41.70
C ALA A 235 -30.86 -5.29 42.11
N ASP A 236 -30.52 -6.26 41.26
CA ASP A 236 -30.67 -7.68 41.57
C ASP A 236 -29.54 -8.20 42.47
N ASP A 237 -28.34 -7.63 42.37
CA ASP A 237 -27.24 -7.92 43.30
C ASP A 237 -27.55 -7.34 44.69
N LEU A 238 -28.18 -6.16 44.77
CA LEU A 238 -28.67 -5.60 46.03
C LEU A 238 -29.70 -6.51 46.70
N LYS A 239 -30.66 -7.07 45.95
CA LYS A 239 -31.65 -8.01 46.54
C LYS A 239 -31.00 -9.29 47.08
N LYS A 240 -29.98 -9.80 46.39
CA LYS A 240 -29.23 -10.98 46.87
C LYS A 240 -28.44 -10.63 48.12
N LEU A 241 -27.78 -9.47 48.14
CA LEU A 241 -27.04 -8.98 49.30
C LEU A 241 -27.97 -8.65 50.47
N ASP A 242 -29.21 -8.20 50.24
CA ASP A 242 -30.19 -7.92 51.29
C ASP A 242 -30.51 -9.16 52.15
N THR A 243 -30.42 -10.34 51.53
CA THR A 243 -30.60 -11.63 52.19
C THR A 243 -29.29 -12.25 52.70
N ASP A 244 -28.13 -11.60 52.47
CA ASP A 244 -26.83 -12.13 52.90
C ASP A 244 -26.65 -11.93 54.41
N PRO A 245 -26.47 -13.01 55.19
CA PRO A 245 -26.29 -12.90 56.64
C PRO A 245 -25.08 -12.05 57.05
N ARG A 246 -24.09 -11.85 56.17
CA ARG A 246 -22.85 -11.11 56.46
C ARG A 246 -23.02 -9.60 56.45
N ILE A 247 -24.12 -9.08 55.91
CA ILE A 247 -24.39 -7.63 55.91
C ILE A 247 -25.21 -7.18 57.14
N ASP A 248 -25.74 -8.11 57.93
CA ASP A 248 -26.50 -7.81 59.16
C ASP A 248 -25.56 -7.76 60.38
N PRO A 249 -25.36 -6.59 61.01
CA PRO A 249 -24.53 -6.44 62.21
C PRO A 249 -25.04 -7.25 63.41
N ARG A 250 -26.30 -7.68 63.38
CA ARG A 250 -26.95 -8.45 64.46
C ARG A 250 -26.91 -9.95 64.21
N ASN A 251 -26.39 -10.40 63.07
CA ASN A 251 -26.29 -11.81 62.76
C ASN A 251 -25.37 -12.54 63.76
N ARG A 252 -25.90 -13.58 64.40
CA ARG A 252 -25.16 -14.45 65.33
C ARG A 252 -24.96 -15.87 64.80
N ASP A 253 -25.46 -16.17 63.60
CA ASP A 253 -25.60 -17.52 63.06
C ASP A 253 -24.39 -18.01 62.25
N HIS A 254 -23.24 -17.33 62.35
CA HIS A 254 -21.98 -17.82 61.78
C HIS A 254 -21.10 -18.52 62.83
N LYS A 255 -20.53 -19.68 62.47
CA LYS A 255 -19.65 -20.49 63.33
C LYS A 255 -18.41 -19.71 63.78
N ASP A 256 -17.84 -18.89 62.89
CA ASP A 256 -16.74 -17.98 63.20
C ASP A 256 -17.25 -16.58 63.57
N PRO A 257 -16.99 -16.08 64.80
CA PRO A 257 -17.41 -14.75 65.25
C PRO A 257 -16.91 -13.59 64.39
N ASN A 258 -15.72 -13.73 63.80
CA ASN A 258 -15.08 -12.70 62.98
C ASN A 258 -15.59 -12.66 61.53
N GLN A 259 -16.45 -13.61 61.13
CA GLN A 259 -17.06 -13.67 59.80
C GLN A 259 -18.59 -13.47 59.87
N ARG A 260 -19.11 -13.10 61.04
CA ARG A 260 -20.55 -12.81 61.24
C ARG A 260 -20.99 -11.55 60.52
N PHE A 261 -20.13 -10.54 60.50
CA PHE A 261 -20.38 -9.26 59.89
C PHE A 261 -19.16 -8.85 59.07
N ASP A 262 -19.38 -8.52 57.80
CA ASP A 262 -18.38 -7.96 56.92
C ASP A 262 -18.68 -6.47 56.71
N GLU A 263 -17.93 -5.63 57.42
CA GLU A 263 -18.08 -4.17 57.36
C GLU A 263 -17.80 -3.61 55.96
N SER A 264 -16.89 -4.24 55.22
CA SER A 264 -16.54 -3.82 53.86
C SER A 264 -17.66 -4.13 52.88
N LEU A 265 -18.29 -5.29 53.01
CA LEU A 265 -19.44 -5.69 52.21
C LEU A 265 -20.67 -4.82 52.53
N ARG A 266 -20.88 -4.51 53.81
CA ARG A 266 -21.98 -3.63 54.23
C ARG A 266 -21.84 -2.22 53.63
N LYS A 267 -20.64 -1.66 53.67
CA LYS A 267 -20.37 -0.34 53.09
C LYS A 267 -20.64 -0.30 51.58
N GLN A 268 -20.23 -1.34 50.85
CA GLN A 268 -20.51 -1.48 49.42
C GLN A 268 -22.01 -1.59 49.12
N TYR A 269 -22.75 -2.34 49.95
CA TYR A 269 -24.21 -2.42 49.86
C TYR A 269 -24.87 -1.04 50.10
N ASP A 270 -24.50 -0.33 51.15
CA ASP A 270 -25.10 0.97 51.49
C ASP A 270 -24.78 2.04 50.41
N GLU A 271 -23.56 2.05 49.87
CA GLU A 271 -23.16 2.93 48.75
C GLU A 271 -23.95 2.62 47.46
N ALA A 272 -24.13 1.33 47.15
CA ALA A 272 -24.92 0.91 45.99
C ALA A 272 -26.42 1.20 46.17
N TYR A 273 -26.96 1.04 47.39
CA TYR A 273 -28.35 1.32 47.72
C TYR A 273 -28.65 2.83 47.64
N ALA A 274 -27.78 3.68 48.18
CA ALA A 274 -27.90 5.14 48.08
C ALA A 274 -27.85 5.64 46.62
N ARG A 275 -27.03 5.00 45.79
CA ARG A 275 -26.94 5.30 44.35
C ARG A 275 -28.20 4.90 43.57
N LEU A 276 -28.79 3.75 43.88
CA LEU A 276 -29.94 3.21 43.14
C LEU A 276 -31.30 3.72 43.66
N TYR A 277 -31.37 4.17 44.92
CA TYR A 277 -32.59 4.68 45.55
C TYR A 277 -32.38 6.03 46.28
N PRO A 278 -32.08 7.14 45.56
CA PRO A 278 -31.71 8.42 46.16
C PRO A 278 -32.88 9.24 46.75
N THR A 279 -34.14 8.80 46.62
CA THR A 279 -35.35 9.56 46.97
C THR A 279 -36.19 8.95 48.10
N ARG A 280 -35.56 8.26 49.05
CA ARG A 280 -36.20 7.83 50.30
C ARG A 280 -35.60 8.50 51.52
#